data_AF-A0A7C1GPF6-F1
#
_entry.id   AF-A0A7C1GPF6-F1
#
_cell.length_a   1.000
_cell.length_b   1.000
_cell.length_c   1.000
_cell.angle_alpha   90.00
_cell.angle_beta   90.00
_cell.angle_gamma   90.00
#
_symmetry.space_group_name_H-M   'P 1'
#
loop_
_entity.id
_entity.type
_entity.pdbx_description
1 polymer ?
#
loop_
_entity_poly.entity_id
_entity_poly.type
_entity_poly.pdbx_seq_one_letter_code
_entity_poly.pdbx_strand_id
1 'polypeptide(L)' 'MKLGVREDLAQTTAFSAKGPWGISNTPGVRIALNNDYFATQGLLCLAAH' A
#
# COMPACT_ATOMS: atom_id res chain seq x y z
N MET A 1 13.90 5.36 0.69
CA MET A 1 12.61 4.65 0.57
C MET A 1 11.51 5.55 1.13
N LYS A 2 10.68 6.17 0.27
CA LYS A 2 9.71 7.22 0.66
C LYS A 2 8.47 6.69 1.39
N LEU A 3 8.07 5.44 1.11
CA LEU A 3 6.85 4.81 1.66
C LEU A 3 7.15 3.56 2.49
N GLY A 4 8.38 3.40 2.98
CA GLY A 4 8.77 2.25 3.81
C GLY A 4 8.80 0.87 3.12
N VAL A 5 8.51 0.79 1.82
CA VAL A 5 8.58 -0.46 1.05
C VAL A 5 10.01 -0.76 0.62
N ARG A 6 10.44 -2.01 0.82
CA ARG A 6 11.72 -2.53 0.31
C ARG A 6 11.72 -2.60 -1.21
N GLU A 7 12.88 -2.39 -1.83
CA GLU A 7 12.99 -2.34 -3.29
C GLU A 7 12.55 -3.65 -3.96
N ASP A 8 12.90 -4.79 -3.36
CA ASP A 8 12.51 -6.13 -3.85
C ASP A 8 10.99 -6.32 -3.87
N LEU A 9 10.30 -5.84 -2.83
CA LEU A 9 8.85 -5.87 -2.71
C LEU A 9 8.19 -4.90 -3.69
N ALA A 10 8.78 -3.73 -3.88
CA ALA A 10 8.27 -2.74 -4.84
C ALA A 10 8.34 -3.28 -6.28
N GLN A 11 9.47 -3.88 -6.67
CA GLN A 11 9.64 -4.51 -7.97
C GLN A 11 8.64 -5.67 -8.16
N THR A 12 8.54 -6.56 -7.17
CA THR A 12 7.62 -7.71 -7.23
C THR A 12 6.16 -7.27 -7.38
N THR A 13 5.75 -6.24 -6.64
CA THR A 13 4.39 -5.71 -6.75
C THR A 13 4.17 -5.01 -8.10
N ALA A 14 5.12 -4.21 -8.58
CA ALA A 14 4.99 -3.47 -9.84
C ALA A 14 4.85 -4.40 -11.07
N PHE A 15 5.56 -5.53 -11.07
CA PHE A 15 5.52 -6.51 -12.16
C PHE A 15 4.57 -7.70 -11.89
N SER A 16 3.66 -7.57 -10.92
CA SER A 16 2.69 -8.61 -10.61
C SER A 16 1.67 -8.78 -11.73
N ALA A 17 1.46 -10.02 -12.20
CA ALA A 17 0.42 -10.37 -13.18
C ALA A 17 -1.01 -10.34 -12.61
N LYS A 18 -1.17 -10.04 -11.31
CA LYS A 18 -2.49 -9.92 -10.67
C LYS A 18 -3.25 -8.70 -11.21
N GLY A 19 -4.55 -8.88 -11.44
CA GLY A 19 -5.43 -7.76 -11.81
C GLY A 19 -5.52 -6.69 -10.72
N PRO A 20 -6.17 -5.54 -11.01
CA PRO A 20 -6.20 -4.36 -10.12
C PRO A 20 -6.69 -4.66 -8.70
N TRP A 21 -7.68 -5.54 -8.54
CA TRP A 21 -8.15 -5.93 -7.21
C TRP A 21 -7.17 -6.84 -6.46
N GLY A 22 -6.47 -7.70 -7.21
CA GLY A 22 -5.48 -8.64 -6.65
C GLY A 22 -4.19 -7.94 -6.22
N ILE A 23 -3.76 -6.90 -6.96
CA ILE A 23 -2.57 -6.12 -6.61
C ILE A 23 -2.78 -5.26 -5.35
N SER A 24 -4.00 -4.72 -5.15
CA SER A 24 -4.35 -3.94 -3.96
C SER A 24 -4.13 -4.69 -2.64
N ASN A 25 -4.20 -6.02 -2.67
CA ASN A 25 -3.98 -6.88 -1.50
C ASN A 25 -2.54 -7.40 -1.38
N THR A 26 -1.62 -7.01 -2.27
CA THR A 26 -0.22 -7.44 -2.17
C THR A 26 0.52 -6.76 -1.03
N PRO A 27 1.53 -7.41 -0.43
CA PRO A 27 2.30 -6.83 0.67
C PRO A 27 2.93 -5.49 0.33
N GLY A 28 3.48 -5.33 -0.88
CA GLY A 28 4.08 -4.06 -1.32
C GLY A 28 3.08 -2.90 -1.31
N VAL A 29 1.85 -3.13 -1.82
CA VAL A 29 0.79 -2.11 -1.77
C VAL A 29 0.34 -1.83 -0.35
N ARG A 30 0.08 -2.87 0.46
CA ARG A 30 -0.39 -2.69 1.85
C ARG A 30 0.60 -1.97 2.75
N ILE A 31 1.90 -2.11 2.49
CA ILE A 31 2.95 -1.39 3.22
C ILE A 31 3.03 0.06 2.71
N ALA A 32 3.02 0.27 1.38
CA ALA A 32 3.10 1.62 0.81
C ALA A 32 1.89 2.50 1.13
N LEU A 33 0.70 1.91 1.06
CA LEU A 33 -0.60 2.57 1.15
C LEU A 33 -1.36 2.01 2.37
N ASN A 34 -0.75 2.12 3.54
CA ASN A 34 -1.39 1.73 4.80
C ASN A 34 -2.35 2.82 5.30
N ASN A 35 -3.10 2.52 6.36
CA ASN A 35 -4.04 3.46 6.96
C ASN A 35 -3.37 4.74 7.45
N ASP A 36 -2.15 4.64 8.01
CA ASP A 36 -1.38 5.82 8.43
C ASP A 36 -1.08 6.75 7.26
N TYR A 37 -0.64 6.21 6.13
CA TYR A 37 -0.41 6.97 4.91
C TYR A 37 -1.69 7.71 4.50
N PHE A 38 -2.82 7.01 4.44
CA PHE A 38 -4.10 7.64 4.11
C PHE A 38 -4.54 8.71 5.12
N ALA A 39 -4.28 8.50 6.41
CA ALA A 39 -4.53 9.50 7.44
C ALA A 39 -3.69 10.77 7.22
N THR A 40 -2.41 10.64 6.83
CA THR A 40 -1.58 11.81 6.46
C THR A 40 -2.07 12.53 5.20
N GLN A 41 -2.81 11.84 4.32
CA GLN A 41 -3.44 12.44 3.13
C GLN A 41 -4.82 13.04 3.42
N GLY A 42 -5.27 13.03 4.67
CA GLY A 42 -6.54 13.64 5.10
C GLY A 42 -7.76 12.72 5.07
N LEU A 43 -7.57 11.41 4.86
CA LEU A 43 -8.66 10.44 5.00
C LEU A 43 -8.93 10.17 6.48
N LEU A 44 -10.20 10.26 6.87
CA LEU A 44 -10.65 9.98 8.23
C LEU A 44 -10.64 8.47 8.50
N CYS A 45 -10.13 8.07 9.65
CA CYS A 45 -10.18 6.68 10.09
C CYS A 45 -11.57 6.37 10.64
N LEU A 46 -12.24 5.36 10.08
CA LEU A 46 -13.57 4.95 10.52
C LEU A 46 -13.57 4.45 11.98
N ALA A 47 -12.52 3.73 12.40
CA ALA A 47 -12.43 3.14 13.74
C ALA A 47 -12.03 4.14 14.84
N ALA A 48 -11.76 5.40 14.48
CA ALA A 48 -11.42 6.45 15.44
C ALA A 48 -12.65 7.17 16.00
N HIS A 49 -13.87 6.66 15.75
CA HIS A 49 -15.15 7.27 16.10
C HIS A 49 -16.07 6.30 16.83
#